data_AF-A0A832WC80-F1
#
_entry.id   AF-A0A832WC80-F1
#
_cell.length_a   1.000
_cell.length_b   1.000
_cell.length_c   1.000
_cell.angle_alpha   90.00
_cell.angle_beta   90.00
_cell.angle_gamma   90.00
#
_symmetry.space_group_name_H-M   'P 1'
#
loop_
_entity.id
_entity.type
_entity.pdbx_description
1 polymer ?
#
loop_
_entity_poly.entity_id
_entity_poly.type
_entity_poly.pdbx_seq_one_letter_code
_entity_poly.pdbx_strand_id
1 'polypeptide(L)'
;MDVVPEKRLALFAEMENRYEKKDVDYFVSLLTHDDYVVRTRATCILVDFGGEDKIPYIAKVLKNDDNELVRHEAAFSLGQMGYRSAIPHLEDATTNDPSMFVRHEAAIALGVVGAKDAIPT
;
A
#
# COMPACT_ATOMS: atom_id res chain seq x y z
N MET A 1 -10.34 12.43 -26.33
CA MET A 1 -10.52 11.03 -25.88
C MET A 1 -9.16 10.39 -26.01
N ASP A 2 -8.36 10.42 -24.95
CA ASP A 2 -7.07 9.75 -24.97
C ASP A 2 -7.32 8.25 -24.96
N VAL A 3 -6.94 7.61 -26.06
CA VAL A 3 -6.91 6.16 -26.18
C VAL A 3 -6.01 5.67 -25.06
N VAL A 4 -6.55 4.89 -24.13
CA VAL A 4 -5.71 4.20 -23.13
C VAL A 4 -4.65 3.44 -23.92
N PRO A 5 -3.35 3.73 -23.74
CA PRO A 5 -2.31 3.13 -24.57
C PRO A 5 -2.43 1.61 -24.52
N GLU A 6 -2.35 0.90 -25.65
CA GLU A 6 -2.50 -0.56 -25.72
C GLU A 6 -1.63 -1.28 -24.68
N LYS A 7 -0.43 -0.74 -24.41
CA LYS A 7 0.49 -1.23 -23.38
C LYS A 7 -0.12 -1.25 -21.98
N ARG A 8 -0.93 -0.25 -21.62
CA ARG A 8 -1.59 -0.15 -20.30
C ARG A 8 -2.75 -1.13 -20.19
N LEU A 9 -3.49 -1.36 -21.27
CA LEU A 9 -4.53 -2.40 -21.32
C LEU A 9 -3.91 -3.80 -21.18
N ALA A 10 -2.84 -4.07 -21.91
CA ALA A 10 -2.11 -5.34 -21.83
C ALA A 10 -1.54 -5.57 -20.41
N LEU A 11 -0.98 -4.54 -19.79
CA LEU A 11 -0.49 -4.62 -18.40
C LEU A 11 -1.62 -4.97 -17.43
N PHE A 12 -2.79 -4.33 -17.54
CA PHE A 12 -3.92 -4.64 -16.64
C PHE A 12 -4.50 -6.03 -16.86
N ALA A 13 -4.52 -6.53 -18.10
CA ALA A 13 -4.90 -7.91 -18.38
C ALA A 13 -3.89 -8.90 -17.75
N GLU A 14 -2.58 -8.62 -17.83
CA GLU A 14 -1.57 -9.44 -17.14
C GLU A 14 -1.71 -9.37 -15.62
N MET A 15 -1.95 -8.18 -15.06
CA MET A 15 -2.22 -8.01 -13.62
C MET A 15 -3.43 -8.85 -13.19
N GLU A 16 -4.52 -8.87 -13.97
CA GLU A 16 -5.69 -9.71 -13.66
C GLU A 16 -5.33 -11.19 -13.66
N ASN A 17 -4.59 -11.67 -14.66
CA ASN A 17 -4.14 -13.07 -14.70
C ASN A 17 -3.21 -13.45 -13.53
N ARG A 18 -2.33 -12.53 -13.12
CA ARG A 18 -1.41 -12.72 -11.98
C ARG A 18 -2.12 -12.65 -10.65
N TYR A 19 -3.17 -11.84 -10.55
CA TYR A 19 -4.04 -11.74 -9.39
C TYR A 19 -4.73 -13.08 -9.10
N GLU A 20 -5.33 -13.72 -10.12
CA GLU A 20 -5.98 -15.03 -9.99
C GLU A 20 -5.04 -16.12 -9.45
N LYS A 21 -3.74 -16.01 -9.76
CA LYS A 21 -2.69 -16.93 -9.33
C LYS A 21 -2.09 -16.60 -7.97
N LYS A 22 -2.50 -15.48 -7.34
CA LYS A 22 -1.88 -14.93 -6.13
C LYS A 22 -0.36 -14.77 -6.24
N ASP A 23 0.10 -14.28 -7.39
CA ASP A 23 1.53 -14.10 -7.69
C ASP A 23 2.10 -12.89 -6.93
N VAL A 24 2.45 -13.09 -5.65
CA VAL A 24 2.97 -12.04 -4.76
C VAL A 24 4.21 -11.36 -5.36
N ASP A 25 5.15 -12.16 -5.89
CA ASP A 25 6.43 -11.66 -6.39
C ASP A 25 6.24 -10.71 -7.58
N TYR A 26 5.29 -11.03 -8.47
CA TYR A 26 4.91 -10.15 -9.56
C TYR A 26 4.42 -8.79 -9.05
N PHE A 27 3.51 -8.75 -8.08
CA PHE A 27 3.01 -7.47 -7.56
C PHE A 27 4.04 -6.71 -6.73
N VAL A 28 4.94 -7.40 -6.01
CA VAL A 28 6.09 -6.76 -5.35
C VAL A 28 6.97 -6.06 -6.38
N SER A 29 7.19 -6.66 -7.56
CA SER A 29 7.97 -6.03 -8.63
C SER A 29 7.33 -4.75 -9.19
N LEU A 30 6.00 -4.64 -9.11
CA LEU A 30 5.25 -3.48 -9.59
C LEU A 30 5.25 -2.30 -8.60
N LEU A 31 5.71 -2.48 -7.36
CA LEU A 31 5.81 -1.40 -6.37
C LEU A 31 6.86 -0.34 -6.74
N THR A 32 7.70 -0.57 -7.74
CA THR A 32 8.66 0.42 -8.26
C THR A 32 8.39 0.78 -9.72
N HIS A 33 7.17 0.55 -10.20
CA HIS A 33 6.78 0.87 -11.58
C HIS A 33 6.73 2.40 -11.80
N ASP A 34 7.09 2.86 -13.00
CA ASP A 34 7.17 4.31 -13.32
C ASP A 34 5.81 5.03 -13.18
N ASP A 35 4.73 4.33 -13.54
CA ASP A 35 3.35 4.83 -13.39
C ASP A 35 2.85 4.63 -11.94
N TYR A 36 2.59 5.74 -11.25
CA TYR A 36 2.10 5.74 -9.87
C TYR A 36 0.76 5.00 -9.72
N VAL A 37 -0.10 4.97 -10.76
CA VAL A 37 -1.37 4.24 -10.70
C VAL A 37 -1.14 2.73 -10.63
N VAL A 38 -0.08 2.24 -11.30
CA VAL A 38 0.30 0.83 -11.24
C VAL A 38 0.84 0.49 -9.85
N ARG A 39 1.67 1.37 -9.26
CA ARG A 39 2.19 1.19 -7.90
C ARG A 39 1.09 1.18 -6.84
N THR A 40 0.13 2.11 -6.93
CA THR A 40 -1.07 2.14 -6.08
C THR A 40 -1.84 0.83 -6.21
N ARG A 41 -2.15 0.39 -7.44
CA ARG A 41 -2.90 -0.85 -7.65
C ARG A 41 -2.17 -2.09 -7.14
N ALA A 42 -0.85 -2.17 -7.33
CA ALA A 42 -0.03 -3.24 -6.79
C ALA A 42 -0.04 -3.26 -5.25
N THR A 43 0.00 -2.09 -4.62
CA THR A 43 -0.12 -1.92 -3.16
C THR A 43 -1.46 -2.50 -2.67
N CYS A 44 -2.58 -2.08 -3.27
CA CYS A 44 -3.92 -2.58 -2.89
C CYS A 44 -4.05 -4.11 -3.09
N ILE A 45 -3.49 -4.65 -4.17
CA ILE A 45 -3.55 -6.11 -4.43
C ILE A 45 -2.75 -6.91 -3.40
N LEU A 46 -1.56 -6.45 -3.02
CA LEU A 46 -0.77 -7.12 -1.97
C LEU A 46 -1.50 -7.10 -0.61
N VAL A 47 -2.26 -6.05 -0.34
CA VAL A 47 -3.10 -5.94 0.87
C VAL A 47 -4.26 -6.94 0.81
N ASP A 48 -4.93 -7.04 -0.33
CA ASP A 48 -6.04 -7.98 -0.54
C ASP A 48 -5.59 -9.45 -0.44
N PHE A 49 -4.38 -9.77 -0.90
CA PHE A 49 -3.77 -11.08 -0.66
C PHE A 49 -3.56 -11.38 0.83
N GLY A 50 -3.38 -10.34 1.65
CA GLY A 50 -3.20 -10.43 3.07
C GLY A 50 -1.88 -11.08 3.50
N GLY A 51 -1.71 -11.15 4.83
CA GLY A 51 -0.52 -11.71 5.46
C GLY A 51 0.43 -10.63 5.99
N GLU A 52 0.91 -10.86 7.21
CA GLU A 52 1.85 -9.96 7.88
C GLU A 52 3.20 -9.88 7.13
N ASP A 53 3.54 -10.91 6.35
CA ASP A 53 4.74 -10.94 5.51
C ASP A 53 4.75 -9.85 4.41
N LYS A 54 3.61 -9.18 4.16
CA LYS A 54 3.53 -8.07 3.19
C LYS A 54 3.86 -6.72 3.82
N ILE A 55 3.83 -6.61 5.15
CA ILE A 55 4.09 -5.35 5.87
C ILE A 55 5.42 -4.70 5.44
N PRO A 56 6.56 -5.43 5.32
CA PRO A 56 7.81 -4.80 4.90
C PRO A 56 7.75 -4.16 3.51
N TYR A 57 6.99 -4.74 2.57
CA TYR A 57 6.84 -4.18 1.22
C TYR A 57 6.03 -2.90 1.24
N ILE A 58 4.87 -2.91 1.91
CA ILE A 58 3.99 -1.74 1.99
C ILE A 58 4.64 -0.62 2.82
N ALA A 59 5.36 -0.96 3.89
CA ALA A 59 6.15 0.00 4.67
C ALA A 59 7.25 0.66 3.83
N LYS A 60 7.89 -0.09 2.92
CA LYS A 60 8.88 0.48 2.00
C LYS A 60 8.25 1.49 1.04
N VAL A 61 7.03 1.24 0.56
CA VAL A 61 6.26 2.18 -0.27
C VAL A 61 5.94 3.43 0.54
N LEU A 62 5.36 3.29 1.73
CA LEU A 62 5.07 4.40 2.65
C LEU A 62 6.30 5.27 2.92
N LYS A 63 7.50 4.69 2.99
CA LYS A 63 8.71 5.44 3.32
C LYS A 63 9.37 6.13 2.11
N ASN A 64 9.35 5.49 0.94
CA ASN A 64 10.26 5.85 -0.15
C ASN A 64 9.58 6.26 -1.45
N ASP A 65 8.26 6.09 -1.60
CA ASP A 65 7.60 6.46 -2.84
C ASP A 65 7.65 7.98 -3.06
N ASP A 66 7.93 8.41 -4.29
CA ASP A 66 8.06 9.83 -4.63
C ASP A 66 6.70 10.55 -4.63
N ASN A 67 5.61 9.80 -4.85
CA ASN A 67 4.26 10.33 -4.94
C ASN A 67 3.54 10.23 -3.58
N GLU A 68 3.12 11.38 -3.05
CA GLU A 68 2.42 11.44 -1.76
C GLU A 68 1.10 10.66 -1.72
N LEU A 69 0.40 10.51 -2.86
CA LEU A 69 -0.83 9.73 -2.93
C LEU A 69 -0.55 8.23 -2.79
N VAL A 70 0.57 7.75 -3.33
CA VAL A 70 0.98 6.35 -3.18
C VAL A 70 1.41 6.08 -1.75
N ARG A 71 2.16 7.01 -1.12
CA ARG A 71 2.51 6.90 0.31
C ARG A 71 1.28 6.95 1.20
N HIS A 72 0.32 7.83 0.90
CA HIS A 72 -0.97 7.91 1.60
C HIS A 72 -1.72 6.57 1.52
N GLU A 73 -1.86 6.00 0.32
CA GLU A 73 -2.51 4.68 0.14
C GLU A 73 -1.78 3.59 0.94
N ALA A 74 -0.45 3.61 0.98
CA ALA A 74 0.32 2.67 1.78
C ALA A 74 0.06 2.81 3.29
N ALA A 75 -0.06 4.04 3.81
CA ALA A 75 -0.45 4.27 5.22
C ALA A 75 -1.84 3.71 5.51
N PHE A 76 -2.82 4.05 4.67
CA PHE A 76 -4.20 3.54 4.78
C PHE A 76 -4.24 2.01 4.76
N SER A 77 -3.54 1.41 3.79
CA SER A 77 -3.41 -0.03 3.61
C SER A 77 -2.84 -0.74 4.84
N LEU A 78 -1.76 -0.22 5.43
CA LEU A 78 -1.17 -0.75 6.66
C LEU A 78 -2.17 -0.71 7.82
N GLY A 79 -2.95 0.38 7.93
CA GLY A 79 -4.04 0.51 8.90
C GLY A 79 -5.11 -0.57 8.72
N GLN A 80 -5.56 -0.81 7.48
CA GLN A 80 -6.56 -1.83 7.17
C GLN A 80 -6.09 -3.24 7.51
N MET A 81 -4.84 -3.58 7.14
CA MET A 81 -4.22 -4.86 7.50
C MET A 81 -4.21 -5.02 9.03
N GLY A 82 -3.87 -3.97 9.76
CA GLY A 82 -3.96 -3.90 11.21
C GLY A 82 -3.02 -4.85 11.95
N TYR A 83 -1.88 -5.19 11.35
CA TYR A 83 -0.82 -5.93 12.01
C TYR A 83 0.04 -4.96 12.84
N ARG A 84 0.38 -5.35 14.08
CA ARG A 84 1.19 -4.52 14.98
C ARG A 84 2.60 -4.26 14.46
N SER A 85 3.13 -5.14 13.60
CA SER A 85 4.40 -4.91 12.89
C SER A 85 4.41 -3.66 12.01
N ALA A 86 3.24 -3.11 11.66
CA ALA A 86 3.13 -1.84 10.93
C ALA A 86 3.39 -0.60 11.80
N ILE A 87 3.24 -0.71 13.14
CA ILE A 87 3.25 0.44 14.06
C ILE A 87 4.52 1.30 13.91
N PRO A 88 5.75 0.75 13.93
CA PRO A 88 6.96 1.57 13.84
C PRO A 88 7.05 2.36 12.53
N HIS A 89 6.49 1.83 11.44
CA HIS A 89 6.47 2.47 10.13
C HIS A 89 5.44 3.60 10.07
N LEU A 90 4.27 3.40 10.68
CA LEU A 90 3.23 4.42 10.77
C LEU A 90 3.63 5.56 11.73
N GLU A 91 4.34 5.26 12.82
CA GLU A 91 4.91 6.28 13.73
C GLU A 91 5.96 7.14 13.03
N ASP A 92 6.88 6.52 12.26
CA ASP A 92 7.85 7.22 11.43
C ASP A 92 7.15 8.15 10.44
N ALA A 93 6.15 7.64 9.70
CA ALA A 93 5.41 8.44 8.73
C ALA A 93 4.63 9.60 9.38
N THR A 94 4.00 9.38 10.53
CA THR A 94 3.27 10.42 11.28
C THR A 94 4.18 11.58 11.69
N THR A 95 5.44 11.28 12.00
CA THR A 95 6.40 12.27 12.48
C THR A 95 7.18 12.92 11.34
N ASN A 96 7.60 12.12 10.36
CA ASN A 96 8.66 12.47 9.42
C ASN A 96 8.23 12.56 7.95
N ASP A 97 7.01 12.14 7.57
CA ASP A 97 6.60 12.28 6.16
C ASP A 97 6.48 13.77 5.79
N PRO A 98 7.02 14.20 4.64
CA PRO A 98 6.94 15.60 4.21
C PRO A 98 5.50 16.07 3.97
N SER A 99 4.60 15.18 3.52
CA SER A 99 3.21 15.52 3.22
C SER A 99 2.34 15.48 4.46
N MET A 100 1.59 16.56 4.69
CA MET A 100 0.58 16.59 5.76
C MET A 100 -0.54 15.57 5.55
N PHE A 101 -0.84 15.21 4.30
CA PHE A 101 -1.87 14.23 3.97
C PHE A 101 -1.44 12.83 4.41
N VAL A 102 -0.18 12.47 4.16
CA VAL A 102 0.37 11.17 4.60
C VAL A 102 0.48 11.12 6.12
N ARG A 103 0.92 12.20 6.78
CA ARG A 103 0.95 12.25 8.25
C ARG A 103 -0.42 12.07 8.88
N HIS A 104 -1.45 12.70 8.29
CA HIS A 104 -2.83 12.56 8.75
C HIS A 104 -3.33 11.11 8.63
N GLU A 105 -3.13 10.48 7.47
CA GLU A 105 -3.55 9.10 7.24
C GLU A 105 -2.77 8.11 8.12
N ALA A 106 -1.47 8.31 8.30
CA ALA A 106 -0.66 7.47 9.19
C ALA A 106 -1.15 7.52 10.65
N ALA A 107 -1.58 8.69 11.13
CA ALA A 107 -2.18 8.82 12.46
C ALA A 107 -3.53 8.10 12.56
N ILE A 108 -4.36 8.14 11.52
CA ILE A 108 -5.62 7.36 11.47
C ILE A 108 -5.30 5.87 11.50
N ALA A 109 -4.36 5.41 10.67
CA ALA A 109 -3.95 4.02 10.59
C ALA A 109 -3.43 3.48 11.95
N LEU A 110 -2.67 4.28 12.71
CA LEU A 110 -2.26 3.93 14.08
C LEU A 110 -3.47 3.72 15.00
N GLY A 111 -4.45 4.62 14.94
CA GLY A 111 -5.70 4.50 15.70
C GLY A 111 -6.45 3.22 15.34
N VAL A 112 -6.54 2.87 14.06
CA VAL A 112 -7.20 1.64 13.58
C VAL A 112 -6.47 0.39 14.07
N VAL A 113 -5.13 0.35 13.96
CA VAL A 113 -4.33 -0.78 14.45
C VAL A 113 -4.52 -0.97 15.96
N GLY A 114 -4.46 0.12 16.74
CA GLY A 114 -4.63 0.07 18.20
C GLY A 114 -6.06 -0.22 18.66
N ALA A 115 -7.09 0.15 17.89
CA ALA A 115 -8.48 -0.12 18.24
C ALA A 115 -8.83 -1.62 18.21
N LYS A 116 -8.12 -2.44 17.40
CA LYS A 116 -8.32 -3.90 17.37
C LYS A 116 -8.06 -4.56 18.73
N ASP A 117 -7.23 -3.95 19.58
CA ASP A 117 -6.94 -4.44 20.93
C ASP A 117 -7.88 -3.87 22.00
N ALA A 118 -8.62 -2.79 21.69
CA ALA A 118 -9.45 -2.08 22.66
C ALA A 118 -10.85 -2.69 22.83
N ILE A 119 -11.13 -3.81 22.18
CA ILE A 119 -12.43 -4.51 22.28
C ILE A 119 -12.45 -5.26 23.62
N PRO A 120 -13.32 -4.89 24.58
CA PRO A 120 -13.42 -5.60 25.86
C PRO A 120 -13.90 -7.04 25.62
N THR A 121 -13.19 -8.02 26.20
CA THR A 121 -13.67 -9.41 26.34
C THR A 121 -14.70 -9.55 27.45
#